data_AF-A0A960ABT8-F1
#
_entry.id   AF-A0A960ABT8-F1
#
_cell.length_a   1.000
_cell.length_b   1.000
_cell.length_c   1.000
_cell.angle_alpha   90.00
_cell.angle_beta   90.00
_cell.angle_gamma   90.00
#
_symmetry.space_group_name_H-M   'P 1'
#
loop_
_entity.id
_entity.type
_entity.pdbx_description
1 polymer ?
#
loop_
_entity_poly.entity_id
_entity_poly.type
_entity_poly.pdbx_seq_one_letter_code
_entity_poly.pdbx_strand_id
1 'polypeptide(L)'
;MKDQATAILDAAAALFAERGVNAVGMGEVARAAGCSRATLYRWFADRHELHRAFVHREARRIGALVAAETDSVTDAVLASVRHVRESPELLAWFGAADARTTAELAQSSEVVTALGLGAVGDELAARWLVRVIVSLLIVPGRDDAEERELVERFVVPGLVPR
;
A
#
# COMPACT_ATOMS: atom_id res chain seq x y z
N MET A 1 -10.15 -5.87 22.62
CA MET A 1 -9.64 -6.92 21.71
C MET A 1 -9.08 -6.37 20.40
N LYS A 2 -9.76 -5.45 19.68
CA LYS A 2 -9.21 -4.77 18.48
C LYS A 2 -7.85 -4.11 18.68
N ASP A 3 -7.59 -3.64 19.90
CA ASP A 3 -6.34 -2.97 20.30
C ASP A 3 -5.08 -3.81 20.05
N GLN A 4 -5.13 -5.12 20.29
CA GLN A 4 -3.96 -5.98 20.15
C GLN A 4 -3.52 -6.16 18.70
N ALA A 5 -4.48 -6.32 17.77
CA ALA A 5 -4.16 -6.41 16.35
C ALA A 5 -3.56 -5.10 15.84
N THR A 6 -4.10 -3.96 16.28
CA THR A 6 -3.54 -2.63 15.98
C THR A 6 -2.11 -2.50 16.50
N ALA A 7 -1.86 -2.82 17.77
CA ALA A 7 -0.51 -2.77 18.35
C ALA A 7 0.50 -3.66 17.61
N ILE A 8 0.08 -4.84 17.16
CA ILE A 8 0.93 -5.73 16.34
C ILE A 8 1.25 -5.08 14.98
N LEU A 9 0.26 -4.49 14.32
CA LEU A 9 0.46 -3.83 13.03
C LEU A 9 1.29 -2.54 13.16
N ASP A 10 1.16 -1.79 14.26
CA ASP A 10 2.00 -0.61 14.55
C ASP A 10 3.45 -1.01 14.81
N ALA A 11 3.67 -2.09 15.56
CA ALA A 11 5.01 -2.65 15.77
C ALA A 11 5.62 -3.15 14.46
N ALA A 12 4.82 -3.78 13.59
CA ALA A 12 5.26 -4.21 12.27
C ALA A 12 5.63 -2.99 11.39
N ALA A 13 4.83 -1.93 11.40
CA ALA A 13 5.09 -0.69 10.67
C ALA A 13 6.48 -0.12 11.00
N ALA A 14 6.77 0.05 12.30
CA ALA A 14 8.04 0.57 12.77
C ALA A 14 9.22 -0.31 12.32
N LEU A 15 9.09 -1.63 12.45
CA LEU A 15 10.13 -2.57 12.02
C LEU A 15 10.34 -2.57 10.50
N PHE A 16 9.27 -2.46 9.70
CA PHE A 16 9.37 -2.38 8.23
C PHE A 16 10.08 -1.11 7.79
N ALA A 17 9.77 0.04 8.41
CA ALA A 17 10.44 1.30 8.14
C ALA A 17 11.95 1.23 8.40
N GLU A 18 12.36 0.55 9.47
CA GLU A 18 13.77 0.45 9.86
C GLU A 18 14.57 -0.58 9.06
N ARG A 19 13.95 -1.71 8.69
CA ARG A 19 14.70 -2.91 8.27
C ARG A 19 14.27 -3.48 6.92
N GLY A 20 13.17 -2.99 6.34
CA GLY A 20 12.56 -3.61 5.17
C GLY A 20 11.65 -4.79 5.53
N VAL A 21 10.73 -5.10 4.63
CA VAL A 21 9.62 -6.03 4.88
C VAL A 21 10.11 -7.46 5.02
N ASN A 22 10.97 -7.91 4.11
CA ASN A 22 11.43 -9.30 4.10
C ASN A 22 12.39 -9.64 5.25
N ALA A 23 13.03 -8.65 5.87
CA ALA A 23 13.99 -8.83 6.96
C ALA A 23 13.34 -8.94 8.35
N VAL A 24 12.03 -8.69 8.46
CA VAL A 24 11.28 -8.69 9.71
C VAL A 24 10.57 -10.03 9.92
N GLY A 25 10.90 -10.70 11.03
CA GLY A 25 10.29 -11.96 11.42
C GLY A 25 9.11 -11.81 12.39
N MET A 26 8.17 -12.76 12.35
CA MET A 26 7.01 -12.82 13.26
C MET A 26 7.39 -12.72 14.76
N GLY A 27 8.52 -13.34 15.15
CA GLY A 27 9.00 -13.29 16.52
C GLY A 27 9.47 -11.90 16.96
N GLU A 28 10.00 -11.11 16.03
CA GLU A 28 10.47 -9.75 16.31
C GLU A 28 9.30 -8.80 16.44
N VAL A 29 8.28 -8.96 15.58
CA VAL A 29 7.01 -8.23 15.67
C VAL A 29 6.34 -8.52 17.01
N ALA A 30 6.25 -9.79 17.43
CA ALA A 30 5.64 -10.15 18.71
C ALA A 30 6.36 -9.46 19.88
N ARG A 31 7.71 -9.46 19.86
CA ARG A 31 8.53 -8.79 20.88
C ARG A 31 8.31 -7.27 20.88
N ALA A 32 8.28 -6.64 19.72
CA ALA A 32 8.07 -5.21 19.58
C ALA A 32 6.64 -4.78 20.01
N ALA A 33 5.64 -5.62 19.73
CA ALA A 33 4.24 -5.43 20.13
C ALA A 33 3.97 -5.78 21.61
N GLY A 34 5.00 -6.18 22.38
CA GLY A 34 4.85 -6.53 23.79
C GLY A 34 4.01 -7.80 24.04
N CYS A 35 3.94 -8.73 23.09
CA CYS A 35 3.11 -9.93 23.21
C CYS A 35 3.87 -11.24 22.94
N SER A 36 3.32 -12.37 23.39
CA SER A 36 3.91 -13.68 23.08
C SER A 36 3.74 -14.04 21.61
N ARG A 37 4.65 -14.87 21.07
CA ARG A 37 4.49 -15.44 19.72
C ARG A 37 3.14 -16.15 19.55
N ALA A 38 2.72 -16.92 20.55
CA ALA A 38 1.41 -17.57 20.54
C ALA A 38 0.27 -16.55 20.43
N THR A 39 0.38 -15.38 21.07
CA THR A 39 -0.61 -14.31 20.94
C THR A 39 -0.63 -13.73 19.54
N LEU A 40 0.53 -13.46 18.95
CA LEU A 40 0.62 -12.96 17.58
C LEU A 40 0.04 -13.97 16.58
N TYR A 41 0.39 -15.26 16.71
CA TYR A 41 -0.12 -16.31 15.83
C TYR A 41 -1.63 -16.57 15.94
N ARG A 42 -2.27 -16.18 17.05
CA ARG A 42 -3.75 -16.18 17.15
C ARG A 42 -4.39 -15.07 16.31
N TRP A 43 -3.68 -13.97 16.06
CA TRP A 43 -4.16 -12.84 15.26
C TRP A 43 -3.78 -12.96 13.80
N PHE A 44 -2.56 -13.45 13.52
CA PHE A 44 -2.01 -13.62 12.19
C PHE A 44 -1.30 -14.97 12.12
N ALA A 45 -1.91 -15.94 11.45
CA ALA A 45 -1.46 -17.33 11.39
C ALA A 45 -0.07 -17.46 10.75
N ASP A 46 0.27 -16.55 9.85
CA ASP A 46 1.58 -16.49 9.22
C ASP A 46 1.99 -15.05 8.84
N ARG A 47 3.21 -14.93 8.31
CA ARG A 47 3.75 -13.64 7.86
C ARG A 47 2.93 -13.03 6.72
N HIS A 48 2.36 -13.86 5.84
CA HIS A 48 1.56 -13.38 4.71
C HIS A 48 0.24 -12.77 5.18
N GLU A 49 -0.40 -13.36 6.19
CA GLU A 49 -1.60 -12.80 6.80
C GLU A 49 -1.31 -11.47 7.49
N LEU A 50 -0.20 -11.36 8.23
CA LEU A 50 0.25 -10.09 8.80
C LEU A 50 0.48 -9.03 7.70
N HIS A 51 1.16 -9.41 6.62
CA HIS A 51 1.45 -8.52 5.49
C HIS A 51 0.17 -8.03 4.80
N ARG A 52 -0.78 -8.94 4.51
CA ARG A 52 -2.08 -8.56 3.93
C ARG A 52 -2.83 -7.61 4.84
N ALA A 53 -2.92 -7.93 6.13
CA ALA A 53 -3.61 -7.08 7.10
C ALA A 53 -2.97 -5.68 7.22
N PHE A 54 -1.64 -5.60 7.21
CA PHE A 54 -0.90 -4.34 7.19
C PHE A 54 -1.22 -3.53 5.93
N VAL A 55 -1.02 -4.09 4.74
CA VAL A 55 -1.26 -3.39 3.48
C VAL A 55 -2.72 -2.98 3.35
N HIS A 56 -3.67 -3.81 3.78
CA HIS A 56 -5.09 -3.48 3.77
C HIS A 56 -5.43 -2.30 4.68
N ARG A 57 -4.82 -2.24 5.88
CA ARG A 57 -4.98 -1.11 6.80
C ARG A 57 -4.44 0.18 6.17
N GLU A 58 -3.24 0.13 5.62
CA GLU A 58 -2.59 1.31 5.05
C GLU A 58 -3.24 1.77 3.74
N ALA A 59 -3.68 0.86 2.89
CA ALA A 59 -4.42 1.18 1.67
C ALA A 59 -5.73 1.93 1.99
N ARG A 60 -6.46 1.52 3.04
CA ARG A 60 -7.63 2.28 3.51
C ARG A 60 -7.27 3.66 4.05
N ARG A 61 -6.18 3.76 4.80
CA ARG A 61 -5.69 5.05 5.33
C ARG A 61 -5.37 6.01 4.18
N ILE A 62 -4.60 5.56 3.19
CA ILE A 62 -4.24 6.36 2.01
C ILE A 62 -5.49 6.71 1.20
N GLY A 63 -6.37 5.74 0.92
CA GLY A 63 -7.61 6.00 0.19
C GLY A 63 -8.46 7.09 0.85
N ALA A 64 -8.56 7.08 2.17
CA ALA A 64 -9.28 8.11 2.92
C ALA A 64 -8.59 9.49 2.88
N LEU A 65 -7.26 9.55 2.97
CA LEU A 65 -6.50 10.80 2.85
C LEU A 65 -6.66 11.41 1.45
N VAL A 66 -6.50 10.59 0.41
CA VAL A 66 -6.61 11.01 -0.98
C VAL A 66 -8.02 11.50 -1.30
N ALA A 67 -9.05 10.77 -0.87
CA ALA A 67 -10.45 11.18 -1.07
C ALA A 67 -10.81 12.48 -0.35
N ALA A 68 -10.11 12.83 0.74
CA ALA A 68 -10.29 14.11 1.42
C ALA A 68 -9.53 15.26 0.74
N GLU A 69 -8.49 14.96 -0.03
CA GLU A 69 -7.65 15.96 -0.71
C GLU A 69 -8.19 16.36 -2.08
N THR A 70 -8.82 15.45 -2.82
CA THR A 70 -9.17 15.70 -4.22
C THR A 70 -10.24 14.75 -4.79
N ASP A 71 -11.05 15.27 -5.70
CA ASP A 71 -11.96 14.51 -6.57
C ASP A 71 -11.38 14.25 -7.98
N SER A 72 -10.20 14.81 -8.28
CA SER A 72 -9.50 14.65 -9.57
C SER A 72 -8.76 13.32 -9.61
N VAL A 73 -9.03 12.50 -10.64
CA VAL A 73 -8.34 11.21 -10.82
C VAL A 73 -6.83 11.40 -10.95
N THR A 74 -6.38 12.42 -11.66
CA THR A 74 -4.95 12.74 -11.78
C THR A 74 -4.35 13.01 -10.40
N ASP A 75 -4.95 13.91 -9.64
CA ASP A 75 -4.39 14.31 -8.35
C ASP A 75 -4.51 13.17 -7.34
N ALA A 76 -5.53 12.30 -7.46
CA ALA A 76 -5.68 11.13 -6.61
C ALA A 76 -4.55 10.11 -6.82
N VAL A 77 -4.15 9.87 -8.08
CA VAL A 77 -3.00 9.00 -8.40
C VAL A 77 -1.72 9.59 -7.82
N LEU A 78 -1.45 10.87 -8.08
CA LEU A 78 -0.23 11.54 -7.62
C LEU A 78 -0.18 11.66 -6.10
N ALA A 79 -1.31 11.96 -5.44
CA ALA A 79 -1.42 11.98 -3.99
C ALA A 79 -1.19 10.60 -3.38
N SER A 80 -1.73 9.54 -3.99
CA SER A 80 -1.47 8.15 -3.54
C SER A 80 0.02 7.83 -3.57
N VAL A 81 0.71 8.17 -4.66
CA VAL A 81 2.16 7.97 -4.81
C VAL A 81 2.92 8.78 -3.75
N ARG A 82 2.57 10.06 -3.56
CA ARG A 82 3.18 10.92 -2.53
C ARG A 82 3.02 10.35 -1.13
N HIS A 83 1.81 9.98 -0.72
CA HIS A 83 1.54 9.43 0.62
C HIS A 83 2.34 8.16 0.90
N VAL A 84 2.53 7.31 -0.11
CA VAL A 84 3.39 6.12 0.01
C VAL A 84 4.87 6.51 0.15
N ARG A 85 5.36 7.44 -0.67
CA ARG A 85 6.76 7.91 -0.61
C ARG A 85 7.10 8.60 0.72
N GLU A 86 6.14 9.29 1.31
CA GLU A 86 6.28 9.98 2.60
C GLU A 86 6.15 9.06 3.82
N SER A 87 5.73 7.79 3.63
CA SER A 87 5.54 6.81 4.70
C SER A 87 6.65 5.74 4.62
N PRO A 88 7.73 5.79 5.44
CA PRO A 88 8.86 4.87 5.35
C PRO A 88 8.47 3.38 5.44
N GLU A 89 7.49 3.04 6.27
CA GLU A 89 6.95 1.70 6.45
C GLU A 89 6.25 1.15 5.19
N LEU A 90 5.76 2.04 4.32
CA LEU A 90 5.18 1.69 3.03
C LEU A 90 6.22 1.72 1.91
N LEU A 91 7.11 2.70 1.92
CA LEU A 91 8.21 2.78 0.96
C LEU A 91 9.10 1.54 1.00
N ALA A 92 9.26 0.94 2.20
CA ALA A 92 9.97 -0.31 2.42
C ALA A 92 9.49 -1.50 1.56
N TRP A 93 8.26 -1.47 1.04
CA TRP A 93 7.70 -2.51 0.18
C TRP A 93 8.18 -2.39 -1.27
N PHE A 94 8.61 -1.21 -1.70
CA PHE A 94 8.98 -0.93 -3.08
C PHE A 94 10.49 -1.05 -3.34
N GLY A 95 11.25 -1.54 -2.36
CA GLY A 95 12.65 -1.89 -2.50
C GLY A 95 12.87 -3.11 -3.40
N ALA A 96 14.04 -3.20 -4.05
CA ALA A 96 14.37 -4.28 -4.97
C ALA A 96 14.29 -5.69 -4.32
N ALA A 97 14.57 -5.81 -3.02
CA ALA A 97 14.47 -7.06 -2.28
C ALA A 97 13.02 -7.52 -2.03
N ASP A 98 12.05 -6.61 -2.15
CA ASP A 98 10.65 -6.80 -1.75
C ASP A 98 9.69 -6.88 -2.95
N ALA A 99 10.19 -6.68 -4.17
CA ALA A 99 9.42 -6.67 -5.42
C ALA A 99 8.48 -7.88 -5.59
N ARG A 100 8.94 -9.10 -5.23
CA ARG A 100 8.09 -10.30 -5.29
C ARG A 100 6.90 -10.21 -4.34
N THR A 101 7.13 -9.81 -3.11
CA THR A 101 6.08 -9.69 -2.08
C THR A 101 5.09 -8.58 -2.45
N THR A 102 5.60 -7.48 -3.00
CA THR A 102 4.76 -6.39 -3.52
C THR A 102 3.91 -6.82 -4.70
N ALA A 103 4.47 -7.59 -5.64
CA ALA A 103 3.71 -8.14 -6.76
C ALA A 103 2.60 -9.10 -6.30
N GLU A 104 2.88 -9.96 -5.32
CA GLU A 104 1.88 -10.87 -4.72
C GLU A 104 0.72 -10.09 -4.08
N LEU A 105 1.02 -9.03 -3.33
CA LEU A 105 -0.02 -8.22 -2.66
C LEU A 105 -0.79 -7.32 -3.62
N ALA A 106 -0.14 -6.74 -4.63
CA ALA A 106 -0.80 -5.93 -5.65
C ALA A 106 -1.80 -6.75 -6.51
N GLN A 107 -1.65 -8.08 -6.54
CA GLN A 107 -2.60 -8.99 -7.19
C GLN A 107 -3.81 -9.35 -6.31
N SER A 108 -3.78 -8.99 -5.02
CA SER A 108 -4.90 -9.25 -4.12
C SER A 108 -6.05 -8.25 -4.34
N SER A 109 -7.29 -8.73 -4.38
CA SER A 109 -8.49 -7.89 -4.54
C SER A 109 -8.71 -6.94 -3.35
N GLU A 110 -8.08 -7.22 -2.21
CA GLU A 110 -8.19 -6.42 -0.98
C GLU A 110 -7.59 -5.03 -1.18
N VAL A 111 -6.44 -4.90 -1.85
CA VAL A 111 -5.77 -3.61 -2.10
C VAL A 111 -6.63 -2.70 -2.99
N VAL A 112 -7.17 -3.27 -4.06
CA VAL A 112 -8.02 -2.56 -5.02
C VAL A 112 -9.27 -1.99 -4.33
N THR A 113 -9.90 -2.81 -3.48
CA THR A 113 -11.09 -2.41 -2.71
C THR A 113 -10.74 -1.37 -1.65
N ALA A 114 -9.62 -1.56 -0.96
CA ALA A 114 -9.20 -0.73 0.18
C ALA A 114 -8.83 0.70 -0.22
N LEU A 115 -8.21 0.90 -1.38
CA LEU A 115 -7.85 2.22 -1.89
C LEU A 115 -9.07 3.07 -2.25
N GLY A 116 -10.28 2.51 -2.26
CA GLY A 116 -11.49 3.28 -2.52
C GLY A 116 -11.56 3.82 -3.95
N LEU A 117 -10.92 3.15 -4.91
CA LEU A 117 -10.90 3.51 -6.34
C LEU A 117 -12.27 3.39 -7.03
N GLY A 118 -13.38 3.45 -6.29
CA GLY A 118 -14.74 3.33 -6.79
C GLY A 118 -15.13 4.42 -7.80
N ALA A 119 -14.41 5.54 -7.82
CA ALA A 119 -14.57 6.58 -8.85
C ALA A 119 -14.08 6.16 -10.25
N VAL A 120 -13.27 5.09 -10.34
CA VAL A 120 -12.62 4.63 -11.58
C VAL A 120 -13.57 3.78 -12.45
N GLY A 121 -14.84 3.64 -12.06
CA GLY A 121 -15.90 3.07 -12.89
C GLY A 121 -16.04 1.54 -12.79
N ASP A 122 -14.96 0.77 -12.97
CA ASP A 122 -14.98 -0.70 -12.86
C ASP A 122 -13.74 -1.33 -12.19
N GLU A 123 -13.88 -2.61 -11.79
CA GLU A 123 -12.83 -3.35 -11.07
C GLU A 123 -11.56 -3.60 -11.90
N LEU A 124 -11.70 -3.70 -13.23
CA LEU A 124 -10.55 -3.93 -14.12
C LEU A 124 -9.70 -2.66 -14.23
N ALA A 125 -10.34 -1.51 -14.35
CA ALA A 125 -9.71 -0.20 -14.37
C ALA A 125 -9.02 0.09 -13.03
N ALA A 126 -9.66 -0.23 -11.90
CA ALA A 126 -9.05 -0.12 -10.58
C ALA A 126 -7.80 -1.03 -10.42
N ARG A 127 -7.88 -2.29 -10.87
CA ARG A 127 -6.71 -3.20 -10.91
C ARG A 127 -5.59 -2.67 -11.80
N TRP A 128 -5.91 -2.07 -12.93
CA TRP A 128 -4.91 -1.47 -13.82
C TRP A 128 -4.25 -0.25 -13.17
N LEU A 129 -5.03 0.60 -12.51
CA LEU A 129 -4.53 1.78 -11.81
C LEU A 129 -3.55 1.42 -10.68
N VAL A 130 -3.82 0.34 -9.94
CA VAL A 130 -2.85 -0.18 -8.94
C VAL A 130 -1.50 -0.52 -9.60
N ARG A 131 -1.49 -1.10 -10.81
CA ARG A 131 -0.24 -1.39 -11.54
C ARG A 131 0.48 -0.10 -11.96
N VAL A 132 -0.26 0.92 -12.36
CA VAL A 132 0.29 2.25 -12.67
C VAL A 132 0.95 2.85 -11.41
N ILE A 133 0.26 2.86 -10.27
CA ILE A 133 0.79 3.37 -9.00
C ILE A 133 2.05 2.60 -8.59
N VAL A 134 2.02 1.26 -8.62
CA VAL A 134 3.19 0.42 -8.32
C VAL A 134 4.35 0.72 -9.27
N SER A 135 4.08 0.95 -10.56
CA SER A 135 5.09 1.34 -11.53
C SER A 135 5.73 2.68 -11.18
N LEU A 136 4.95 3.70 -10.85
CA LEU A 136 5.45 5.02 -10.46
C LEU A 136 6.24 4.98 -9.14
N LEU A 137 5.93 4.04 -8.25
CA LEU A 137 6.65 3.84 -7.00
C LEU A 137 8.00 3.14 -7.18
N ILE A 138 8.10 2.19 -8.11
CA ILE A 138 9.35 1.45 -8.38
C ILE A 138 10.23 2.19 -9.40
N VAL A 139 9.62 2.85 -10.38
CA VAL A 139 10.27 3.61 -11.46
C VAL A 139 9.62 5.00 -11.50
N PRO A 140 10.11 5.96 -10.70
CA PRO A 140 9.57 7.31 -10.67
C PRO A 140 9.84 8.05 -11.99
N GLY A 141 9.02 9.06 -12.28
CA GLY A 141 9.34 10.05 -13.31
C GLY A 141 10.62 10.82 -12.97
N ARG A 142 11.15 11.56 -13.94
CA ARG A 142 12.31 12.44 -13.72
C ARG A 142 12.01 13.56 -12.73
N ASP A 143 10.76 14.02 -12.71
CA ASP A 143 10.25 15.07 -11.84
C ASP A 143 8.71 14.98 -11.76
N ASP A 144 8.11 15.73 -10.82
CA ASP A 144 6.66 15.75 -10.59
C ASP A 144 5.86 16.23 -11.81
N ALA A 145 6.46 17.07 -12.67
CA ALA A 145 5.81 17.58 -13.87
C ALA A 145 5.66 16.49 -14.94
N GLU A 146 6.71 15.68 -15.13
CA GLU A 146 6.65 14.51 -16.01
C GLU A 146 5.67 13.46 -15.47
N GLU A 147 5.66 13.17 -14.16
CA GLU A 147 4.68 12.23 -13.58
C GLU A 147 3.24 12.69 -13.82
N ARG A 148 2.97 13.99 -13.64
CA ARG A 148 1.66 14.56 -13.97
C ARG A 148 1.32 14.41 -15.45
N GLU A 149 2.24 14.76 -16.36
CA GLU A 149 2.00 14.62 -17.81
C GLU A 149 1.71 13.16 -18.19
N LEU A 150 2.46 12.20 -17.63
CA LEU A 150 2.24 10.77 -17.87
C LEU A 150 0.82 10.34 -17.44
N VAL A 151 0.38 10.76 -16.26
CA VAL A 151 -0.95 10.43 -15.73
C VAL A 151 -2.04 11.08 -16.57
N GLU A 152 -1.96 12.38 -16.84
CA GLU A 152 -2.98 13.12 -17.59
C GLU A 152 -3.10 12.62 -19.03
N ARG A 153 -1.97 12.32 -19.68
CA ARG A 153 -1.94 11.98 -21.10
C ARG A 153 -2.22 10.50 -21.39
N PHE A 154 -1.75 9.59 -20.53
CA PHE A 154 -1.79 8.15 -20.82
C PHE A 154 -2.63 7.34 -19.82
N VAL A 155 -2.91 7.87 -18.63
CA VAL A 155 -3.68 7.14 -17.59
C VAL A 155 -5.14 7.56 -17.62
N VAL A 156 -5.44 8.83 -17.39
CA VAL A 156 -6.81 9.35 -17.28
C VAL A 156 -7.69 9.00 -18.49
N PRO A 157 -7.24 9.15 -19.75
CA PRO A 157 -8.07 8.82 -20.91
C PRO A 157 -8.47 7.34 -21.00
N GLY A 158 -7.74 6.44 -20.34
CA GLY A 158 -8.06 5.02 -20.27
C GLY A 158 -9.03 4.65 -19.14
N LEU A 159 -9.28 5.57 -18.20
CA LEU A 159 -10.14 5.36 -17.03
C LEU A 159 -11.54 5.95 -17.20
N VAL A 160 -11.69 6.96 -18.05
CA VAL A 160 -12.98 7.61 -18.30
C VAL A 160 -13.58 7.02 -19.59
N PRO A 161 -14.74 6.33 -19.53
CA PRO A 161 -15.40 5.86 -20.74
C PRO A 161 -15.81 7.05 -21.63
N ARG A 162 -15.61 6.90 -22.94
CA ARG A 162 -15.97 7.90 -23.95
C ARG A 162 -17.47 7.92 -24.24
#